data_AF-A0AAU7S026-F1
#
_entry.id   AF-A0AAU7S026-F1
#
_cell.length_a   1.000
_cell.length_b   1.000
_cell.length_c   1.000
_cell.angle_alpha   90.00
_cell.angle_beta   90.00
_cell.angle_gamma   90.00
#
_symmetry.space_group_name_H-M   'P 1'
#
loop_
_entity.id
_entity.type
_entity.pdbx_description
1 polymer ?
#
loop_
_entity_poly.entity_id
_entity_poly.type
_entity_poly.pdbx_seq_one_letter_code
_entity_poly.pdbx_strand_id
1 'polypeptide(L)'
;MAVIAPTLSHVLENIERFKGELDGDADLQRRLAYARAWYAHQTEDGKWLFAPMKFCGYKNMTAKKYDDRRDGRRTEKQLKTWFTRVPEADQFFQELSDALTIFLAGYGKSPSTAFRISVTNDFHQSKNGLSPDDRALANLLIAVTSRLSPEERARLRAAL
;
A
#
# COMPACT_ATOMS: atom_id res chain seq x y z
N MET A 1 -26.15 7.69 9.24
CA MET A 1 -24.75 7.92 9.71
C MET A 1 -23.81 7.06 8.88
N ALA A 2 -22.62 7.56 8.53
CA ALA A 2 -21.62 6.75 7.85
C ALA A 2 -20.94 5.80 8.84
N VAL A 3 -20.83 4.52 8.49
CA VAL A 3 -20.20 3.49 9.32
C VAL A 3 -18.75 3.35 8.89
N ILE A 4 -17.80 3.39 9.83
CA ILE A 4 -16.38 3.17 9.53
C ILE A 4 -16.21 1.71 9.09
N ALA A 5 -15.36 1.45 8.09
CA ALA A 5 -15.13 0.11 7.58
C ALA A 5 -14.67 -0.83 8.73
N PRO A 6 -15.44 -1.89 9.06
CA PRO A 6 -15.21 -2.65 10.29
C PRO A 6 -14.05 -3.64 10.18
N THR A 7 -13.66 -4.02 8.96
CA THR A 7 -12.61 -5.01 8.68
C THR A 7 -11.72 -4.54 7.56
N LEU A 8 -10.51 -5.13 7.47
CA LEU A 8 -9.58 -4.90 6.38
C LEU A 8 -10.21 -5.21 5.00
N SER A 9 -10.98 -6.31 4.87
CA SER A 9 -11.68 -6.66 3.63
C SER A 9 -12.53 -5.51 3.09
N HIS A 10 -13.34 -4.87 3.94
CA HIS A 10 -14.16 -3.74 3.52
C HIS A 10 -13.32 -2.54 3.02
N VAL A 11 -12.12 -2.35 3.58
CA VAL A 11 -11.20 -1.29 3.13
C VAL A 11 -10.62 -1.64 1.76
N LEU A 12 -10.18 -2.88 1.58
CA LEU A 12 -9.62 -3.37 0.30
C LEU A 12 -10.68 -3.35 -0.81
N GLU A 13 -11.89 -3.85 -0.55
CA GLU A 13 -13.03 -3.77 -1.48
C GLU A 13 -13.34 -2.33 -1.91
N ASN A 14 -13.20 -1.36 -1.00
CA ASN A 14 -13.37 0.05 -1.34
C ASN A 14 -12.20 0.60 -2.16
N ILE A 15 -10.97 0.13 -1.94
CA ILE A 15 -9.80 0.49 -2.75
C ILE A 15 -9.99 -0.03 -4.18
N GLU A 16 -10.43 -1.27 -4.33
CA GLU A 16 -10.75 -1.88 -5.62
C GLU A 16 -11.89 -1.16 -6.34
N ARG A 17 -12.96 -0.82 -5.62
CA ARG A 17 -14.12 -0.10 -6.17
C ARG A 17 -13.77 1.33 -6.60
N PHE A 18 -12.80 1.98 -5.94
CA PHE A 18 -12.55 3.41 -6.10
C PHE A 18 -12.32 3.81 -7.55
N LYS A 19 -11.56 3.03 -8.32
CA LYS A 19 -11.32 3.34 -9.73
C LYS A 19 -12.62 3.36 -10.54
N GLY A 20 -13.49 2.37 -10.37
CA GLY A 20 -14.77 2.31 -11.09
C GLY A 20 -15.70 3.47 -10.74
N GLU A 21 -15.71 3.87 -9.47
CA GLU A 21 -16.48 5.05 -9.01
C GLU A 21 -15.86 6.36 -9.52
N LEU A 22 -14.54 6.40 -9.65
CA LEU A 22 -13.80 7.55 -10.14
C LEU A 22 -13.99 7.77 -11.64
N ASP A 23 -14.02 6.71 -12.44
CA ASP A 23 -14.21 6.79 -13.89
C ASP A 23 -15.57 7.40 -14.27
N GLY A 24 -16.59 7.22 -13.41
CA GLY A 24 -17.96 7.68 -13.65
C GLY A 24 -18.37 9.01 -12.99
N ASP A 25 -17.53 9.61 -12.14
CA ASP A 25 -17.92 10.78 -11.32
C ASP A 25 -16.92 11.94 -11.41
N ALA A 26 -17.29 12.96 -12.19
CA ALA A 26 -16.47 14.15 -12.40
C ALA A 26 -16.26 14.97 -11.11
N ASP A 27 -17.18 14.94 -10.16
CA ASP A 27 -17.02 15.61 -8.87
C ASP A 27 -15.97 14.91 -8.00
N LEU A 28 -15.95 13.59 -8.01
CA LEU A 28 -14.94 12.79 -7.34
C LEU A 28 -13.56 13.04 -7.97
N GLN A 29 -13.47 13.06 -9.32
CA GLN A 29 -12.24 13.39 -10.05
C GLN A 29 -11.71 14.79 -9.70
N ARG A 30 -12.58 15.80 -9.61
CA ARG A 30 -12.20 17.17 -9.20
C ARG A 30 -11.52 17.20 -7.84
N ARG A 31 -11.92 16.32 -6.92
CA ARG A 31 -11.46 16.30 -5.53
C ARG A 31 -10.17 15.51 -5.29
N LEU A 32 -9.66 14.77 -6.28
CA LEU A 32 -8.45 13.97 -6.15
C LEU A 32 -7.24 14.76 -5.65
N ALA A 33 -7.08 16.00 -6.13
CA ALA A 33 -5.95 16.86 -5.77
C ALA A 33 -5.91 17.24 -4.28
N TYR A 34 -7.04 17.15 -3.56
CA TYR A 34 -7.12 17.48 -2.13
C TYR A 34 -6.75 16.29 -1.22
N ALA A 35 -6.71 15.08 -1.76
CA ALA A 35 -6.38 13.89 -1.00
C ALA A 35 -4.89 13.89 -0.61
N ARG A 36 -4.63 13.95 0.69
CA ARG A 36 -3.27 13.87 1.26
C ARG A 36 -2.92 12.48 1.79
N ALA A 37 -3.90 11.64 2.08
CA ALA A 37 -3.69 10.31 2.66
C ALA A 37 -4.20 9.25 1.70
N TRP A 38 -3.27 8.51 1.11
CA TRP A 38 -3.52 7.48 0.11
C TRP A 38 -3.24 6.09 0.68
N TYR A 39 -4.10 5.15 0.33
CA TYR A 39 -3.98 3.75 0.71
C TYR A 39 -3.80 2.95 -0.55
N ALA A 40 -2.71 2.19 -0.61
CA ALA A 40 -2.31 1.40 -1.75
C ALA A 40 -2.52 -0.09 -1.49
N HIS A 41 -2.99 -0.81 -2.50
CA HIS A 41 -3.14 -2.25 -2.51
C HIS A 41 -2.57 -2.80 -3.82
N GLN A 42 -1.72 -3.81 -3.74
CA GLN A 42 -1.19 -4.50 -4.91
C GLN A 42 -2.07 -5.71 -5.20
N THR A 43 -2.59 -5.78 -6.43
CA THR A 43 -3.29 -6.96 -6.95
C THR A 43 -2.32 -8.12 -7.16
N GLU A 44 -2.86 -9.34 -7.32
CA GLU A 44 -2.06 -10.54 -7.62
C GLU A 44 -1.20 -10.38 -8.88
N ASP A 45 -1.67 -9.62 -9.88
CA ASP A 45 -0.95 -9.30 -11.12
C ASP A 45 0.14 -8.21 -10.94
N GLY A 46 0.40 -7.75 -9.71
CA GLY A 46 1.39 -6.72 -9.41
C GLY A 46 0.94 -5.28 -9.66
N LYS A 47 -0.32 -5.05 -10.09
CA LYS A 47 -0.84 -3.70 -10.34
C LYS A 47 -1.21 -2.99 -9.05
N TRP A 48 -0.85 -1.72 -8.96
CA TRP A 48 -1.18 -0.85 -7.84
C TRP A 48 -2.58 -0.23 -7.97
N LEU A 49 -3.37 -0.38 -6.91
CA LEU A 49 -4.65 0.27 -6.71
C LEU A 49 -4.53 1.30 -5.59
N PHE A 50 -5.23 2.42 -5.73
CA PHE A 50 -5.16 3.54 -4.79
C PHE A 50 -6.54 4.03 -4.41
N ALA A 51 -6.72 4.41 -3.14
CA ALA A 51 -7.87 5.21 -2.74
C ALA A 51 -7.52 6.21 -1.62
N PRO A 52 -8.18 7.38 -1.57
CA PRO A 52 -8.06 8.30 -0.44
C PRO A 52 -8.62 7.69 0.85
N MET A 53 -8.03 8.07 1.99
CA MET A 53 -8.46 7.63 3.34
C MET A 53 -9.97 7.75 3.57
N LYS A 54 -10.56 8.89 3.20
CA LYS A 54 -11.98 9.15 3.37
C LYS A 54 -12.86 8.32 2.45
N PHE A 55 -12.30 7.74 1.38
CA PHE A 55 -13.03 6.85 0.51
C PHE A 55 -12.96 5.41 1.05
N CYS A 56 -11.76 4.89 1.29
CA CYS A 56 -11.58 3.50 1.70
C CYS A 56 -12.03 3.21 3.13
N GLY A 57 -11.99 4.20 4.01
CA GLY A 57 -12.20 3.99 5.44
C GLY A 57 -13.64 3.95 5.93
N TYR A 58 -14.65 4.08 5.06
CA TYR A 58 -16.06 3.92 5.44
C TYR A 58 -16.69 2.75 4.70
N LYS A 59 -17.54 1.99 5.38
CA LYS A 59 -18.23 0.84 4.80
C LYS A 59 -19.07 1.23 3.58
N ASN A 60 -18.95 0.46 2.50
CA ASN A 60 -19.74 0.57 1.27
C ASN A 60 -19.74 1.99 0.68
N MET A 61 -18.54 2.59 0.61
CA MET A 61 -18.34 3.91 0.02
C MET A 61 -18.55 3.86 -1.49
N THR A 62 -19.19 4.90 -2.01
CA THR A 62 -19.44 5.17 -3.42
C THR A 62 -19.24 6.67 -3.67
N ALA A 63 -19.06 7.10 -4.92
CA ALA A 63 -18.90 8.51 -5.27
C ALA A 63 -20.09 9.36 -4.77
N LYS A 64 -21.31 8.86 -4.94
CA LYS A 64 -22.55 9.49 -4.43
C LYS A 64 -22.55 9.72 -2.92
N LYS A 65 -21.90 8.83 -2.14
CA LYS A 65 -21.81 8.94 -0.68
C LYS A 65 -20.59 9.72 -0.22
N TYR A 66 -19.67 10.06 -1.12
CA TYR A 66 -18.39 10.65 -0.76
C TYR A 66 -18.55 12.13 -0.36
N ASP A 67 -18.17 12.43 0.87
CA ASP A 67 -18.17 13.78 1.41
C ASP A 67 -16.83 14.05 2.10
N ASP A 68 -16.10 15.02 1.58
CA ASP A 68 -14.81 15.46 2.12
C ASP A 68 -14.98 16.12 3.50
N ARG A 69 -16.16 16.63 3.86
CA ARG A 69 -16.35 17.29 5.17
C ARG A 69 -16.40 16.31 6.35
N ARG A 70 -16.37 15.00 6.09
CA ARG A 70 -16.41 13.98 7.15
C ARG A 70 -15.14 14.01 8.01
N ASP A 71 -15.35 13.89 9.31
CA ASP A 71 -14.25 13.75 10.28
C ASP A 71 -13.51 12.43 10.05
N GLY A 72 -12.30 12.55 9.50
CA GLY A 72 -11.42 11.44 9.19
C GLY A 72 -10.62 10.92 10.39
N ARG A 73 -10.66 11.58 11.56
CA ARG A 73 -9.81 11.19 12.72
C ARG A 73 -10.11 9.78 13.23
N ARG A 74 -11.40 9.44 13.34
CA ARG A 74 -11.83 8.10 13.77
C ARG A 74 -11.45 7.04 12.76
N THR A 75 -11.62 7.35 11.48
CA THR A 75 -11.27 6.48 10.35
C THR A 75 -9.77 6.23 10.28
N GLU A 76 -8.96 7.27 10.43
CA GLU A 76 -7.50 7.15 10.44
C GLU A 76 -7.00 6.28 11.60
N LYS A 77 -7.62 6.38 12.79
CA LYS A 77 -7.29 5.53 13.93
C LYS A 77 -7.52 4.04 13.62
N GLN A 78 -8.61 3.70 12.94
CA GLN A 78 -8.90 2.32 12.55
C GLN A 78 -7.96 1.84 11.44
N LEU A 79 -7.72 2.66 10.42
CA LEU A 79 -6.85 2.28 9.31
C LEU A 79 -5.40 2.02 9.75
N LYS A 80 -4.90 2.76 10.74
CA LYS A 80 -3.57 2.55 11.35
C LYS A 80 -3.38 1.16 11.97
N THR A 81 -4.43 0.40 12.26
CA THR A 81 -4.28 -0.98 12.76
C THR A 81 -3.96 -1.98 11.65
N TRP A 82 -4.22 -1.64 10.38
CA TRP A 82 -4.04 -2.55 9.24
C TRP A 82 -3.02 -2.06 8.22
N PHE A 83 -2.70 -0.76 8.25
CA PHE A 83 -1.81 -0.13 7.29
C PHE A 83 -0.66 0.59 7.98
N THR A 84 0.51 0.50 7.36
CA THR A 84 1.72 1.20 7.75
C THR A 84 2.00 2.29 6.71
N ARG A 85 2.27 3.52 7.20
CA ARG A 85 2.73 4.61 6.35
C ARG A 85 4.14 4.28 5.87
N VAL A 86 4.34 4.36 4.56
CA VAL A 86 5.67 4.18 3.95
C VAL A 86 6.46 5.48 4.14
N PRO A 87 7.63 5.45 4.81
CA PRO A 87 8.51 6.60 4.93
C PRO A 87 9.06 7.02 3.56
N GLU A 88 9.31 8.31 3.34
CA GLU A 88 9.93 8.81 2.09
C GLU A 88 11.35 8.27 1.87
N ALA A 89 12.05 7.91 2.95
CA ALA A 89 13.36 7.29 2.91
C ALA A 89 13.32 5.78 2.58
N ASP A 90 12.13 5.16 2.50
CA ASP A 90 12.00 3.76 2.16
C ASP A 90 12.28 3.54 0.67
N GLN A 91 13.04 2.48 0.34
CA GLN A 91 13.49 2.17 -1.01
C GLN A 91 12.35 2.01 -2.03
N PHE A 92 11.16 1.58 -1.58
CA PHE A 92 10.00 1.39 -2.45
C PHE A 92 9.01 2.57 -2.41
N PHE A 93 9.30 3.62 -1.64
CA PHE A 93 8.46 4.82 -1.64
C PHE A 93 8.38 5.45 -3.04
N GLN A 94 9.52 5.50 -3.75
CA GLN A 94 9.57 6.05 -5.11
C GLN A 94 8.65 5.29 -6.07
N GLU A 95 8.66 3.95 -6.01
CA GLU A 95 7.77 3.11 -6.83
C GLU A 95 6.29 3.46 -6.60
N LEU A 96 5.88 3.56 -5.34
CA LEU A 96 4.51 3.91 -4.97
C LEU A 96 4.14 5.35 -5.39
N SER A 97 5.08 6.28 -5.23
CA SER A 97 4.92 7.68 -5.63
C SER A 97 4.72 7.80 -7.14
N ASP A 98 5.54 7.11 -7.93
CA ASP A 98 5.46 7.11 -9.38
C ASP A 98 4.15 6.46 -9.85
N ALA A 99 3.79 5.32 -9.26
CA ALA A 99 2.53 4.64 -9.55
C ALA A 99 1.30 5.51 -9.21
N LEU A 100 1.31 6.21 -8.07
CA LEU A 100 0.24 7.16 -7.72
C LEU A 100 0.19 8.35 -8.69
N THR A 101 1.35 8.85 -9.10
CA THR A 101 1.44 9.96 -10.06
C THR A 101 0.86 9.55 -11.41
N ILE A 102 1.22 8.37 -11.92
CA ILE A 102 0.66 7.82 -13.16
C ILE A 102 -0.85 7.62 -13.04
N PHE A 103 -1.32 7.07 -11.92
CA PHE A 103 -2.75 6.88 -11.64
C PHE A 103 -3.53 8.21 -11.69
N LEU A 104 -3.01 9.25 -11.04
CA LEU A 104 -3.66 10.58 -11.01
C LEU A 104 -3.56 11.32 -12.34
N ALA A 105 -2.47 11.14 -13.09
CA ALA A 105 -2.28 11.73 -14.41
C ALA A 105 -3.37 11.27 -15.39
N GLY A 106 -3.87 10.04 -15.25
CA GLY A 106 -5.02 9.53 -16.01
C GLY A 106 -6.31 10.37 -15.89
N TYR A 107 -6.41 11.21 -14.84
CA TYR A 107 -7.53 12.14 -14.62
C TYR A 107 -7.08 13.61 -14.73
N GLY A 108 -5.90 13.88 -15.29
CA GLY A 108 -5.32 15.23 -15.39
C GLY A 108 -4.98 15.85 -14.03
N LYS A 109 -4.59 15.03 -13.05
CA LYS A 109 -4.24 15.46 -11.68
C LYS A 109 -2.82 15.05 -11.31
N SER A 110 -2.29 15.73 -10.30
CA SER A 110 -1.04 15.37 -9.63
C SER A 110 -1.29 15.14 -8.15
N PRO A 111 -0.46 14.32 -7.47
CA PRO A 111 -0.51 14.21 -6.02
C PRO A 111 -0.33 15.57 -5.34
N SER A 112 -1.00 15.78 -4.20
CA SER A 112 -0.72 16.94 -3.33
C SER A 112 0.72 16.88 -2.85
N THR A 113 1.45 17.99 -2.76
CA THR A 113 2.83 18.00 -2.23
C THR A 113 2.98 17.44 -0.80
N ALA A 114 1.89 17.38 -0.03
CA ALA A 114 1.85 16.81 1.31
C ALA A 114 1.22 15.39 1.33
N PHE A 115 1.26 14.68 0.20
CA PHE A 115 0.72 13.32 0.12
C PHE A 115 1.54 12.35 0.98
N ARG A 116 0.87 11.33 1.49
CA ARG A 116 1.47 10.17 2.14
C ARG A 116 0.78 8.92 1.63
N ILE A 117 1.54 7.85 1.47
CA ILE A 117 1.05 6.55 1.03
C ILE A 117 1.20 5.56 2.18
N SER A 118 0.16 4.77 2.40
CA SER A 118 0.17 3.65 3.32
C SER A 118 -0.16 2.36 2.58
N VAL A 119 0.52 1.28 2.96
CA VAL A 119 0.30 -0.10 2.45
C VAL A 119 -0.09 -1.01 3.60
N THR A 120 -0.63 -2.19 3.32
CA THR A 120 -0.99 -3.15 4.39
C THR A 120 0.24 -3.52 5.21
N ASN A 121 0.04 -3.81 6.49
CA ASN A 121 1.13 -4.19 7.39
C ASN A 121 1.88 -5.42 6.85
N ASP A 122 1.16 -6.44 6.36
CA ASP A 122 1.75 -7.65 5.81
C ASP A 122 2.60 -7.34 4.55
N PHE A 123 2.15 -6.42 3.70
CA PHE A 123 2.92 -6.00 2.53
C PHE A 123 4.18 -5.25 2.94
N HIS A 124 4.05 -4.27 3.84
CA HIS A 124 5.18 -3.51 4.38
C HIS A 124 6.21 -4.45 5.01
N GLN A 125 5.75 -5.43 5.80
CA GLN A 125 6.59 -6.48 6.37
C GLN A 125 7.19 -7.38 5.31
N SER A 126 6.48 -7.78 4.25
CA SER A 126 7.08 -8.61 3.19
C SER A 126 8.23 -7.91 2.45
N LYS A 127 8.12 -6.58 2.26
CA LYS A 127 9.13 -5.77 1.56
C LYS A 127 10.31 -5.38 2.44
N ASN A 128 10.06 -5.17 3.74
CA ASN A 128 11.07 -4.85 4.74
C ASN A 128 11.56 -6.07 5.54
N GLY A 129 10.94 -7.23 5.36
CA GLY A 129 11.11 -8.47 6.13
C GLY A 129 12.22 -9.37 5.65
N LEU A 130 13.11 -8.87 4.80
CA LEU A 130 14.50 -9.23 4.98
C LEU A 130 14.99 -8.39 6.17
N SER A 131 14.78 -8.89 7.39
CA SER A 131 15.39 -8.30 8.59
C SER A 131 16.88 -8.06 8.31
N PRO A 132 17.49 -6.97 8.81
CA PRO A 132 18.95 -6.84 8.77
C PRO A 132 19.66 -8.11 9.25
N ASP A 133 19.06 -8.82 10.22
CA ASP A 133 19.53 -10.10 10.72
C ASP A 133 19.34 -11.23 9.71
N ASP A 134 18.21 -11.31 9.01
CA ASP A 134 17.98 -12.33 7.97
C ASP A 134 18.87 -12.09 6.74
N ARG A 135 19.16 -10.82 6.40
CA ARG A 135 20.16 -10.47 5.37
C ARG A 135 21.55 -10.85 5.83
N ALA A 136 21.90 -10.60 7.09
CA ALA A 136 23.18 -10.99 7.66
C ALA A 136 23.35 -12.51 7.67
N LEU A 137 22.30 -13.26 8.04
CA LEU A 137 22.28 -14.71 8.02
C LEU A 137 22.36 -15.27 6.60
N ALA A 138 21.61 -14.71 5.64
CA ALA A 138 21.70 -15.10 4.24
C ALA A 138 23.11 -14.84 3.66
N ASN A 139 23.68 -13.66 3.94
CA ASN A 139 25.04 -13.33 3.53
C ASN A 139 26.09 -14.23 4.20
N LEU A 140 25.90 -14.58 5.47
CA LEU A 140 26.74 -15.53 6.18
C LEU A 140 26.65 -16.93 5.54
N LEU A 141 25.45 -17.39 5.19
CA LEU A 141 25.23 -18.67 4.54
C LEU A 141 25.91 -18.72 3.15
N ILE A 142 25.83 -17.63 2.37
CA ILE A 142 26.53 -17.47 1.10
C ILE A 142 28.06 -17.47 1.30
N ALA A 143 28.56 -16.74 2.30
CA ALA A 143 29.98 -16.67 2.59
C ALA A 143 30.55 -18.04 3.03
N VAL A 144 29.82 -18.77 3.88
CA VAL A 144 30.19 -20.13 4.31
C VAL A 144 30.18 -21.07 3.11
N THR A 145 29.08 -21.13 2.37
CA THR A 145 28.96 -22.03 1.19
C THR A 145 30.02 -21.76 0.13
N SER A 146 30.43 -20.50 -0.08
CA SER A 146 31.51 -20.16 -1.01
C SER A 146 32.87 -20.77 -0.65
N ARG A 147 33.09 -21.14 0.61
CA ARG A 147 34.33 -21.74 1.13
C ARG A 147 34.26 -23.26 1.30
N LEU A 148 33.06 -23.84 1.30
CA LEU A 148 32.87 -25.28 1.40
C LEU A 148 33.32 -26.00 0.12
N SER A 149 33.75 -27.25 0.27
CA SER A 149 34.03 -28.16 -0.85
C SER A 149 32.73 -28.51 -1.60
N PRO A 150 32.80 -28.97 -2.85
CA PRO A 150 31.62 -29.39 -3.60
C PRO A 150 30.76 -30.45 -2.88
N GLU A 151 31.41 -31.39 -2.18
CA GLU A 151 30.73 -32.44 -1.40
C GLU A 151 29.98 -31.86 -0.20
N GLU A 152 30.58 -30.92 0.54
CA GLU A 152 29.92 -30.28 1.68
C GLU A 152 28.79 -29.33 1.26
N ARG A 153 28.91 -28.68 0.10
CA ARG A 153 27.81 -27.91 -0.49
C ARG A 153 26.63 -28.80 -0.86
N ALA A 154 26.89 -29.99 -1.42
CA ALA A 154 25.85 -30.96 -1.74
C ALA A 154 25.15 -31.47 -0.47
N ARG A 155 25.92 -31.74 0.59
CA ARG A 155 25.37 -32.12 1.91
C ARG A 155 24.51 -31.01 2.52
N LEU A 156 24.97 -29.76 2.48
CA LEU A 156 24.20 -28.62 2.99
C LEU A 156 22.89 -28.43 2.21
N ARG A 157 22.92 -28.54 0.87
CA ARG A 157 21.72 -28.47 0.03
C ARG A 157 20.72 -29.60 0.29
N ALA A 158 21.16 -30.76 0.75
CA ALA A 158 20.27 -31.87 1.10
C ALA A 158 19.65 -31.74 2.51
N ALA A 159 20.19 -30.85 3.35
CA ALA A 159 19.75 -30.62 4.72
C ALA A 159 18.89 -29.36 4.90
N LEU A 160 18.80 -28.52 3.86
CA LEU A 160 17.91 -27.36 3.73
C LEU A 160 16.71 -27.73 2.87
#